data_AF-A0A3P1T7F5-F1
#
_entry.id   AF-A0A3P1T7F5-F1
#
_cell.length_a   1.000
_cell.length_b   1.000
_cell.length_c   1.000
_cell.angle_alpha   90.00
_cell.angle_beta   90.00
_cell.angle_gamma   90.00
#
_symmetry.space_group_name_H-M   'P 1'
#
loop_
_entity.id
_entity.type
_entity.pdbx_description
1 polymer ?
#
loop_
_entity_poly.entity_id
_entity_poly.type
_entity_poly.pdbx_seq_one_letter_code
_entity_poly.pdbx_strand_id
1 'polypeptide(L)'
;MGSRLGVVIKDHIGWDIRYDHWGAQTIGLDIALDGVTATLERVRQMEPMGSSPYLWQEASWMEGSLLIDLTTQRVVWAEESDAIYLPRLINAAIEVTWPGWSAIWSSEGTRGVLALCGVNPATIFTHTDFHTIGLDCIERMTPWGEFPEGHLISIRLEDGGLAVWEGDCAVDDIASLGPANTHHLATEVLRRLRIGEPVQRDKEPTGWEIPDTGIHVDFRSSSLRWWSLCDTDLGLEAFAGQWPDWSVEPLGDWYEWQECIIGRPIRTWHHELRAFRRHVEEAYREGRRANPMLSLMSRMVEHGERVVPTPVAMITVPARRQGTAQDLDRLLSRLEITGPLPPARYVNRNGVVRQPLP
;
A
#
# COMPACT_ATOMS: atom_id res chain seq x y z
N MET A 1 -1.83 -4.80 -20.53
CA MET A 1 -2.06 -4.26 -19.18
C MET A 1 -2.59 -5.40 -18.34
N GLY A 2 -2.13 -5.48 -17.09
CA GLY A 2 -2.42 -6.53 -16.10
C GLY A 2 -2.20 -5.96 -14.71
N SER A 3 -2.57 -6.71 -13.67
CA SER A 3 -2.25 -6.43 -12.26
C SER A 3 -1.61 -7.69 -11.69
N ARG A 4 -0.31 -7.78 -11.90
CA ARG A 4 0.46 -9.02 -11.87
C ARG A 4 0.91 -9.34 -10.46
N LEU A 5 0.57 -10.56 -10.04
CA LEU A 5 0.89 -11.10 -8.73
C LEU A 5 2.03 -12.11 -8.86
N GLY A 6 3.12 -11.85 -8.15
CA GLY A 6 4.14 -12.85 -7.84
C GLY A 6 3.81 -13.56 -6.52
N VAL A 7 3.72 -14.88 -6.53
CA VAL A 7 3.52 -15.67 -5.30
C VAL A 7 4.76 -16.50 -5.02
N VAL A 8 5.28 -16.41 -3.80
CA VAL A 8 6.41 -17.19 -3.29
C VAL A 8 5.90 -18.13 -2.21
N ILE A 9 5.99 -19.43 -2.44
CA ILE A 9 5.66 -20.44 -1.43
C ILE A 9 6.97 -21.02 -0.93
N LYS A 10 7.17 -20.96 0.39
CA LYS A 10 8.34 -21.54 1.05
C LYS A 10 7.93 -22.74 1.88
N ASP A 11 8.57 -23.88 1.64
CA ASP A 11 8.47 -25.05 2.50
C ASP A 11 9.86 -25.50 2.98
N HIS A 12 9.92 -26.71 3.55
CA HIS A 12 11.17 -27.28 4.07
C HIS A 12 12.09 -27.84 2.97
N ILE A 13 11.58 -27.97 1.74
CA ILE A 13 12.29 -28.51 0.57
C ILE A 13 12.87 -27.35 -0.27
N GLY A 14 12.17 -26.21 -0.31
CA GLY A 14 12.67 -25.01 -0.97
C GLY A 14 11.57 -24.00 -1.28
N TRP A 15 11.67 -23.40 -2.46
CA TRP A 15 10.78 -22.35 -2.94
C TRP A 15 9.99 -22.83 -4.17
N ASP A 16 8.72 -22.44 -4.25
CA ASP A 16 7.85 -22.58 -5.41
C ASP A 16 7.29 -21.20 -5.78
N ILE A 17 7.67 -20.70 -6.96
CA ILE A 17 7.31 -19.36 -7.43
C ILE A 17 6.21 -19.46 -8.47
N ARG A 18 5.13 -18.71 -8.27
CA ARG A 18 3.92 -18.74 -9.08
C ARG A 18 3.51 -17.36 -9.54
N TYR A 19 2.68 -17.33 -10.58
CA TYR A 19 2.27 -16.13 -11.28
C TYR A 19 0.78 -16.11 -11.62
N ASP A 20 0.15 -14.95 -11.37
CA ASP A 20 -1.19 -14.63 -11.85
C ASP A 20 -1.19 -13.25 -12.52
N HIS A 21 -1.81 -13.10 -13.70
CA HIS A 21 -1.76 -11.85 -14.45
C HIS A 21 -2.66 -10.75 -13.88
N TRP A 22 -3.64 -11.11 -13.05
CA TRP A 22 -4.63 -10.19 -12.49
C TRP A 22 -4.75 -10.27 -10.97
N GLY A 23 -3.97 -11.13 -10.31
CA GLY A 23 -4.11 -11.41 -8.89
C GLY A 23 -3.82 -10.24 -7.95
N ALA A 24 -3.04 -9.23 -8.37
CA ALA A 24 -2.46 -8.27 -7.43
C ALA A 24 -3.43 -7.23 -6.86
N GLN A 25 -4.52 -6.89 -7.55
CA GLN A 25 -5.42 -5.79 -7.14
C GLN A 25 -6.02 -5.91 -5.73
N THR A 26 -6.31 -7.14 -5.29
CA THR A 26 -7.03 -7.40 -4.02
C THR A 26 -6.53 -8.67 -3.34
N ILE A 27 -5.23 -8.99 -3.49
CA ILE A 27 -4.71 -10.26 -2.99
C ILE A 27 -4.89 -10.40 -1.47
N GLY A 28 -4.78 -9.32 -0.70
CA GLY A 28 -5.00 -9.33 0.75
C GLY A 28 -6.42 -9.75 1.12
N LEU A 29 -7.43 -9.15 0.46
CA LEU A 29 -8.83 -9.53 0.64
C LEU A 29 -9.12 -10.95 0.12
N ASP A 30 -8.58 -11.31 -1.04
CA ASP A 30 -8.81 -12.63 -1.66
C ASP A 30 -8.35 -13.77 -0.74
N ILE A 31 -7.16 -13.67 -0.12
CA ILE A 31 -6.66 -14.71 0.80
C ILE A 31 -7.41 -14.71 2.12
N ALA A 32 -7.91 -13.56 2.58
CA ALA A 32 -8.76 -13.49 3.77
C ALA A 32 -10.09 -14.24 3.54
N LEU A 33 -10.69 -14.11 2.36
CA LEU A 33 -11.98 -14.73 1.99
C LEU A 33 -11.88 -16.19 1.54
N ASP A 34 -10.73 -16.62 1.03
CA ASP A 34 -10.49 -18.03 0.68
C ASP A 34 -10.11 -18.87 1.91
N GLY A 35 -9.46 -18.26 2.91
CA GLY A 35 -8.81 -18.99 3.99
C GLY A 35 -7.61 -19.81 3.53
N VAL A 36 -6.93 -20.48 4.47
CA VAL A 36 -5.62 -21.12 4.21
C VAL A 36 -5.68 -22.23 3.15
N THR A 37 -6.62 -23.17 3.26
CA THR A 37 -6.67 -24.36 2.40
C THR A 37 -7.00 -24.00 0.96
N ALA A 38 -8.06 -23.21 0.75
CA ALA A 38 -8.48 -22.83 -0.60
C ALA A 38 -7.46 -21.91 -1.26
N THR A 39 -6.79 -21.03 -0.50
CA THR A 39 -5.68 -20.23 -1.02
C THR A 39 -4.53 -21.11 -1.49
N LEU A 40 -4.06 -22.06 -0.66
CA LEU A 40 -2.96 -22.96 -1.03
C LEU A 40 -3.27 -23.82 -2.27
N GLU A 41 -4.50 -24.34 -2.36
CA GLU A 41 -4.97 -25.05 -3.55
C GLU A 41 -4.94 -24.16 -4.80
N ARG A 42 -5.37 -22.90 -4.67
CA ARG A 42 -5.45 -21.93 -5.76
C ARG A 42 -4.06 -21.52 -6.24
N VAL A 43 -3.18 -21.10 -5.34
CA VAL A 43 -1.85 -20.61 -5.73
C VAL A 43 -1.01 -21.70 -6.40
N ARG A 44 -1.20 -22.98 -6.04
CA ARG A 44 -0.52 -24.10 -6.69
C ARG A 44 -1.01 -24.41 -8.11
N GLN A 45 -2.15 -23.84 -8.52
CA GLN A 45 -2.68 -23.95 -9.88
C GLN A 45 -2.24 -22.79 -10.76
N MET A 46 -1.66 -21.73 -10.19
CA MET A 46 -1.11 -20.59 -10.94
C MET A 46 0.11 -21.02 -11.76
N GLU A 47 0.44 -20.18 -12.76
CA GLU A 47 1.53 -20.46 -13.69
C GLU A 47 2.87 -20.56 -12.94
N PRO A 48 3.67 -21.62 -13.17
CA PRO A 48 4.95 -21.77 -12.53
C PRO A 48 5.98 -20.80 -13.13
N MET A 49 6.70 -20.07 -12.28
CA MET A 49 7.83 -19.23 -12.68
C MET A 49 9.18 -19.85 -12.36
N GLY A 50 9.25 -20.79 -11.41
CA GLY A 50 10.47 -21.49 -11.05
C GLY A 50 10.58 -21.74 -9.55
N SER A 51 11.81 -21.97 -9.08
CA SER A 51 12.09 -22.41 -7.70
C SER A 51 13.10 -21.53 -6.95
N SER A 52 13.31 -20.30 -7.43
CA SER A 52 14.21 -19.34 -6.79
C SER A 52 13.58 -17.95 -6.77
N PRO A 53 13.49 -17.28 -5.60
CA PRO A 53 13.04 -15.91 -5.50
C PRO A 53 13.89 -14.91 -6.32
N TYR A 54 15.14 -15.26 -6.65
CA TYR A 54 16.01 -14.45 -7.50
C TYR A 54 15.52 -14.30 -8.94
N LEU A 55 14.64 -15.19 -9.41
CA LEU A 55 14.01 -15.08 -10.74
C LEU A 55 13.16 -13.81 -10.89
N TRP A 56 12.82 -13.16 -9.77
CA TRP A 56 12.13 -11.87 -9.78
C TRP A 56 12.99 -10.73 -10.36
N GLN A 57 14.32 -10.90 -10.48
CA GLN A 57 15.17 -9.94 -11.20
C GLN A 57 14.68 -9.66 -12.63
N GLU A 58 14.07 -10.66 -13.28
CA GLU A 58 13.50 -10.52 -14.63
C GLU A 58 12.01 -10.10 -14.62
N ALA A 59 11.44 -9.87 -13.43
CA ALA A 59 10.03 -9.61 -13.21
C ALA A 59 9.77 -8.32 -12.41
N SER A 60 10.54 -7.26 -12.66
CA SER A 60 10.35 -5.93 -12.05
C SER A 60 8.99 -5.27 -12.36
N TRP A 61 8.19 -5.89 -13.23
CA TRP A 61 6.85 -5.47 -13.64
C TRP A 61 5.72 -6.05 -12.77
N MET A 62 6.03 -6.76 -11.68
CA MET A 62 5.01 -7.25 -10.73
C MET A 62 4.50 -6.10 -9.86
N GLU A 63 3.19 -5.89 -9.86
CA GLU A 63 2.52 -4.86 -9.06
C GLU A 63 2.10 -5.36 -7.66
N GLY A 64 1.99 -6.67 -7.45
CA GLY A 64 1.68 -7.25 -6.15
C GLY A 64 2.48 -8.49 -5.82
N SER A 65 2.47 -8.86 -4.54
CA SER A 65 3.25 -9.98 -4.03
C SER A 65 2.57 -10.74 -2.90
N LEU A 66 2.83 -12.05 -2.84
CA LEU A 66 2.39 -12.90 -1.74
C LEU A 66 3.49 -13.88 -1.36
N LEU A 67 3.96 -13.84 -0.12
CA LEU A 67 4.79 -14.90 0.47
C LEU A 67 3.94 -15.76 1.40
N ILE A 68 3.91 -17.07 1.15
CA ILE A 68 3.35 -18.06 2.05
C ILE A 68 4.51 -18.91 2.60
N ASP A 69 4.94 -18.62 3.83
CA ASP A 69 5.98 -19.38 4.52
C ASP A 69 5.36 -20.48 5.38
N LEU A 70 5.34 -21.71 4.83
CA LEU A 70 4.83 -22.90 5.50
C LEU A 70 5.72 -23.36 6.67
N THR A 71 6.98 -22.93 6.71
CA THR A 71 7.94 -23.30 7.77
C THR A 71 7.72 -22.51 9.05
N THR A 72 7.21 -21.28 8.92
CA THR A 72 6.96 -20.39 10.06
C THR A 72 5.49 -20.00 10.23
N GLN A 73 4.60 -20.50 9.36
CA GLN A 73 3.19 -20.15 9.30
C GLN A 73 2.99 -18.63 9.21
N ARG A 74 3.73 -17.99 8.30
CA ARG A 74 3.63 -16.56 8.01
C ARG A 74 3.11 -16.34 6.61
N VAL A 75 2.19 -15.40 6.48
CA VAL A 75 1.74 -14.90 5.18
C VAL A 75 2.05 -13.42 5.10
N VAL A 76 2.73 -13.03 4.01
CA VAL A 76 3.13 -11.64 3.75
C VAL A 76 2.52 -11.22 2.43
N TRP A 77 1.83 -10.10 2.40
CA TRP A 77 1.11 -9.65 1.20
C TRP A 77 1.44 -8.19 0.89
N ALA A 78 1.47 -7.88 -0.40
CA ALA A 78 1.50 -6.54 -0.97
C ALA A 78 0.58 -6.56 -2.18
N GLU A 79 -0.18 -5.49 -2.38
CA GLU A 79 -1.24 -5.44 -3.38
C GLU A 79 -1.30 -4.08 -4.08
N GLU A 80 -1.71 -4.11 -5.34
CA GLU A 80 -2.00 -2.91 -6.13
C GLU A 80 -3.43 -2.46 -5.82
N SER A 81 -3.72 -2.11 -4.56
CA SER A 81 -5.03 -1.59 -4.18
C SER A 81 -5.03 -0.07 -4.10
N ASP A 82 -6.15 0.53 -4.53
CA ASP A 82 -6.42 1.96 -4.42
C ASP A 82 -6.80 2.35 -2.98
N ALA A 83 -6.03 1.90 -1.98
CA ALA A 83 -6.21 2.21 -0.56
C ALA A 83 -7.63 1.94 0.01
N ILE A 84 -8.34 0.95 -0.55
CA ILE A 84 -9.76 0.70 -0.29
C ILE A 84 -10.10 0.23 1.14
N TYR A 85 -9.09 -0.13 1.95
CA TYR A 85 -9.25 -0.53 3.34
C TYR A 85 -7.97 -0.35 4.15
N LEU A 86 -8.10 -0.35 5.49
CA LEU A 86 -6.92 -0.37 6.37
C LEU A 86 -6.21 -1.75 6.31
N PRO A 87 -4.88 -1.79 6.08
CA PRO A 87 -4.10 -3.03 6.15
C PRO A 87 -4.24 -3.80 7.47
N ARG A 88 -4.45 -3.12 8.61
CA ARG A 88 -4.68 -3.80 9.91
C ARG A 88 -5.98 -4.63 9.94
N LEU A 89 -7.01 -4.21 9.19
CA LEU A 89 -8.26 -4.97 9.08
C LEU A 89 -8.07 -6.23 8.24
N ILE A 90 -7.30 -6.15 7.15
CA ILE A 90 -6.94 -7.32 6.34
C ILE A 90 -6.09 -8.30 7.13
N ASN A 91 -5.05 -7.83 7.83
CA ASN A 91 -4.24 -8.70 8.67
C ASN A 91 -5.09 -9.44 9.72
N ALA A 92 -6.01 -8.75 10.39
CA ALA A 92 -6.91 -9.37 11.35
C ALA A 92 -7.88 -10.36 10.69
N ALA A 93 -8.39 -10.05 9.49
CA ALA A 93 -9.25 -10.94 8.72
C ALA A 93 -8.51 -12.24 8.34
N ILE A 94 -7.29 -12.13 7.82
CA ILE A 94 -6.44 -13.26 7.48
C ILE A 94 -6.15 -14.11 8.71
N GLU A 95 -5.73 -13.53 9.83
CA GLU A 95 -5.38 -14.30 11.04
C GLU A 95 -6.57 -15.07 11.62
N VAL A 96 -7.80 -14.57 11.43
CA VAL A 96 -9.01 -15.28 11.83
C VAL A 96 -9.36 -16.41 10.85
N THR A 97 -9.12 -16.25 9.55
CA THR A 97 -9.44 -17.25 8.53
C THR A 97 -8.28 -18.21 8.22
N TRP A 98 -7.10 -17.94 8.77
CA TRP A 98 -5.89 -18.77 8.73
C TRP A 98 -5.44 -19.09 10.17
N PRO A 99 -6.15 -19.98 10.89
CA PRO A 99 -5.83 -20.26 12.29
C PRO A 99 -4.38 -20.69 12.50
N GLY A 100 -3.69 -20.02 13.43
CA GLY A 100 -2.29 -20.29 13.76
C GLY A 100 -1.26 -19.61 12.85
N TRP A 101 -1.70 -18.85 11.85
CA TRP A 101 -0.80 -18.06 10.99
C TRP A 101 -0.67 -16.62 11.48
N SER A 102 0.43 -15.98 11.11
CA SER A 102 0.64 -14.53 11.29
C SER A 102 0.59 -13.81 9.95
N ALA A 103 -0.24 -12.76 9.85
CA ALA A 103 -0.31 -11.92 8.67
C ALA A 103 0.63 -10.71 8.79
N ILE A 104 1.32 -10.38 7.71
CA ILE A 104 2.23 -9.24 7.61
C ILE A 104 1.91 -8.50 6.32
N TRP A 105 1.71 -7.19 6.39
CA TRP A 105 1.59 -6.36 5.20
C TRP A 105 2.97 -5.84 4.77
N SER A 106 3.26 -5.79 3.47
CA SER A 106 4.49 -5.20 2.96
C SER A 106 4.23 -3.75 2.60
N SER A 107 4.52 -2.82 3.51
CA SER A 107 4.13 -1.41 3.36
C SER A 107 4.87 -0.66 2.24
N GLU A 108 5.93 -1.26 1.72
CA GLU A 108 6.73 -0.73 0.62
C GLU A 108 6.65 -1.66 -0.60
N GLY A 109 5.43 -2.15 -0.86
CA GLY A 109 5.10 -2.98 -2.02
C GLY A 109 5.83 -4.30 -2.06
N THR A 110 6.21 -4.73 -3.25
CA THR A 110 6.88 -6.03 -3.47
C THR A 110 8.24 -6.16 -2.78
N ARG A 111 8.87 -5.03 -2.41
CA ARG A 111 10.22 -4.98 -1.84
C ARG A 111 10.33 -5.70 -0.49
N GLY A 112 9.36 -5.55 0.40
CA GLY A 112 9.40 -6.20 1.71
C GLY A 112 9.27 -7.73 1.61
N VAL A 113 8.44 -8.23 0.69
CA VAL A 113 8.33 -9.67 0.39
C VAL A 113 9.66 -10.21 -0.15
N LEU A 114 10.27 -9.53 -1.12
CA LEU A 114 11.58 -9.88 -1.67
C LEU A 114 12.67 -9.95 -0.60
N ALA A 115 12.73 -8.93 0.27
CA ALA A 115 13.70 -8.87 1.36
C ALA A 115 13.55 -10.06 2.33
N LEU A 116 12.30 -10.45 2.68
CA LEU A 116 12.05 -11.63 3.50
C LEU A 116 12.40 -12.95 2.81
N CYS A 117 12.41 -12.97 1.48
CA CYS A 117 12.89 -14.10 0.69
C CYS A 117 14.43 -14.14 0.58
N GLY A 118 15.14 -13.19 1.18
CA GLY A 118 16.60 -13.08 1.12
C GLY A 118 17.12 -12.48 -0.18
N VAL A 119 16.25 -11.83 -0.96
CA VAL A 119 16.63 -11.09 -2.17
C VAL A 119 16.74 -9.62 -1.83
N ASN A 120 17.87 -8.99 -2.16
CA ASN A 120 18.03 -7.54 -1.99
C ASN A 120 17.20 -6.80 -3.07
N PRO A 121 16.13 -6.07 -2.71
CA PRO A 121 15.27 -5.41 -3.70
C PRO A 121 16.04 -4.37 -4.54
N ALA A 122 17.08 -3.73 -4.00
CA ALA A 122 17.89 -2.75 -4.71
C ALA A 122 18.67 -3.35 -5.92
N THR A 123 18.76 -4.68 -6.02
CA THR A 123 19.36 -5.36 -7.18
C THR A 123 18.37 -5.59 -8.32
N ILE A 124 17.07 -5.43 -8.07
CA ILE A 124 15.98 -5.60 -9.04
C ILE A 124 15.51 -4.24 -9.52
N PHE A 125 15.25 -3.33 -8.56
CA PHE A 125 14.77 -1.99 -8.84
C PHE A 125 15.96 -1.03 -9.03
N THR A 126 16.68 -1.22 -10.13
CA THR A 126 17.92 -0.48 -10.45
C THR A 126 17.70 0.72 -11.37
N HIS A 127 16.54 0.80 -12.04
CA HIS A 127 16.21 1.91 -12.94
C HIS A 127 15.64 3.06 -12.13
N THR A 128 16.55 3.87 -11.60
CA THR A 128 16.18 5.04 -10.83
C THR A 128 17.07 6.21 -11.23
N ASP A 129 16.84 6.70 -12.45
CA ASP A 129 17.26 8.04 -12.83
C ASP A 129 16.46 9.06 -11.99
N PHE A 130 16.79 9.17 -10.70
CA PHE A 130 16.19 10.17 -9.84
C PHE A 130 16.86 11.49 -10.13
N HIS A 131 16.17 12.30 -10.91
CA HIS A 131 16.50 13.70 -10.99
C HIS A 131 16.06 14.37 -9.70
N THR A 132 16.97 15.14 -9.09
CA THR A 132 16.57 16.10 -8.07
C THR A 132 15.47 16.97 -8.67
N ILE A 133 14.29 16.93 -8.06
CA ILE A 133 13.19 17.81 -8.48
C ILE A 133 13.61 19.24 -8.12
N GLY A 134 13.63 20.10 -9.14
CA GLY A 134 13.98 21.51 -8.98
C GLY A 134 12.87 22.31 -8.30
N LEU A 135 13.21 23.53 -7.87
CA LEU A 135 12.25 24.44 -7.24
C LEU A 135 11.06 24.79 -8.17
N ASP A 136 11.22 24.61 -9.48
CA ASP A 136 10.20 24.85 -10.50
C ASP A 136 8.98 23.91 -10.38
N CYS A 137 9.12 22.76 -9.70
CA CYS A 137 8.02 21.84 -9.46
C CYS A 137 7.33 22.03 -8.09
N ILE A 138 7.87 22.88 -7.21
CA ILE A 138 7.37 23.03 -5.84
C ILE A 138 5.93 23.54 -5.79
N GLU A 139 5.54 24.44 -6.70
CA GLU A 139 4.20 25.05 -6.65
C GLU A 139 3.09 24.00 -6.74
N ARG A 140 3.28 22.93 -7.55
CA ARG A 140 2.35 21.79 -7.65
C ARG A 140 2.13 21.10 -6.30
N MET A 141 3.18 21.05 -5.47
CA MET A 141 3.21 20.33 -4.20
C MET A 141 2.65 21.18 -3.03
N THR A 142 2.33 22.45 -3.27
CA THR A 142 1.75 23.36 -2.27
C THR A 142 0.22 23.19 -2.19
N PRO A 143 -0.44 23.70 -1.13
CA PRO A 143 -1.91 23.72 -1.08
C PRO A 143 -2.57 24.66 -2.11
N TRP A 144 -1.78 25.34 -2.94
CA TRP A 144 -2.24 26.17 -4.07
C TRP A 144 -1.96 25.53 -5.43
N GLY A 145 -1.39 24.32 -5.47
CA GLY A 145 -1.10 23.57 -6.69
C GLY A 145 -2.36 23.15 -7.47
N GLU A 146 -2.16 22.62 -8.67
CA GLU A 146 -3.26 22.20 -9.57
C GLU A 146 -4.11 21.06 -8.99
N PHE A 147 -3.49 20.19 -8.20
CA PHE A 147 -4.10 19.03 -7.55
C PHE A 147 -3.88 19.12 -6.03
N PRO A 148 -4.75 19.83 -5.29
CA PRO A 148 -4.59 20.04 -3.84
C PRO A 148 -5.03 18.82 -3.00
N GLU A 149 -5.31 17.70 -3.64
CA GLU A 149 -5.88 16.48 -3.05
C GLU A 149 -4.87 15.34 -3.17
N GLY A 150 -4.81 14.44 -2.18
CA GLY A 150 -4.05 13.20 -2.27
C GLY A 150 -3.31 12.83 -0.99
N HIS A 151 -2.27 13.59 -0.64
CA HIS A 151 -1.33 13.22 0.42
C HIS A 151 -1.34 14.24 1.55
N LEU A 152 -1.46 13.77 2.81
CA LEU A 152 -1.36 14.66 3.97
C LEU A 152 0.11 14.94 4.31
N ILE A 153 0.50 16.21 4.23
CA ILE A 153 1.88 16.62 4.46
C ILE A 153 1.95 17.44 5.74
N SER A 154 2.89 17.09 6.62
CA SER A 154 3.22 17.93 7.77
C SER A 154 4.73 18.11 7.90
N ILE A 155 5.20 19.35 7.98
CA ILE A 155 6.63 19.64 8.07
C ILE A 155 6.91 20.55 9.26
N ARG A 156 7.78 20.09 10.16
CA ARG A 156 8.23 20.83 11.33
C ARG A 156 9.59 21.44 11.07
N LEU A 157 9.65 22.76 11.07
CA LEU A 157 10.89 23.53 10.97
C LEU A 157 11.65 23.55 12.30
N GLU A 158 12.91 23.98 12.26
CA GLU A 158 13.80 24.07 13.42
C GLU A 158 13.23 25.00 14.51
N ASP A 159 12.58 26.10 14.10
CA ASP A 159 11.91 27.06 15.00
C ASP A 159 10.65 26.49 15.67
N GLY A 160 10.18 25.31 15.25
CA GLY A 160 8.99 24.64 15.75
C GLY A 160 7.72 25.00 14.99
N GLY A 161 7.80 25.84 13.96
CA GLY A 161 6.72 26.08 13.02
C GLY A 161 6.33 24.79 12.33
N LEU A 162 5.03 24.48 12.36
CA LEU A 162 4.46 23.28 11.76
C LEU A 162 3.60 23.67 10.55
N ALA A 163 4.10 23.39 9.36
CA ALA A 163 3.34 23.47 8.12
C ALA A 163 2.46 22.23 8.00
N VAL A 164 1.16 22.36 7.72
CA VAL A 164 0.27 21.21 7.48
C VAL A 164 -0.65 21.53 6.31
N TRP A 165 -0.70 20.65 5.32
CA TRP A 165 -1.59 20.77 4.16
C TRP A 165 -1.82 19.42 3.49
N GLU A 166 -2.73 19.39 2.52
CA GLU A 166 -2.88 18.29 1.58
C GLU A 166 -2.47 18.77 0.19
N GLY A 167 -1.85 17.88 -0.58
CA GLY A 167 -1.46 18.17 -1.96
C GLY A 167 -1.00 16.92 -2.70
N ASP A 168 -0.82 17.08 -4.01
CA ASP A 168 -0.23 16.11 -4.93
C ASP A 168 1.30 16.02 -4.74
N CYS A 169 1.68 15.34 -3.67
CA CYS A 169 3.06 15.15 -3.27
C CYS A 169 3.18 13.81 -2.54
N ALA A 170 3.52 12.78 -3.29
CA ALA A 170 3.80 11.46 -2.76
C ALA A 170 5.18 11.42 -2.08
N VAL A 171 5.49 10.30 -1.42
CA VAL A 171 6.73 10.18 -0.63
C VAL A 171 7.98 10.23 -1.51
N ASP A 172 7.88 9.78 -2.77
CA ASP A 172 8.92 9.82 -3.77
C ASP A 172 9.20 11.23 -4.29
N ASP A 173 8.17 12.09 -4.36
CA ASP A 173 8.38 13.51 -4.64
C ASP A 173 9.22 14.17 -3.54
N ILE A 174 8.89 13.93 -2.26
CA ILE A 174 9.69 14.41 -1.12
C ILE A 174 11.10 13.79 -1.14
N ALA A 175 11.20 12.49 -1.43
CA ALA A 175 12.49 11.81 -1.54
C ALA A 175 13.38 12.51 -2.57
N SER A 176 12.81 12.90 -3.71
CA SER A 176 13.50 13.52 -4.84
C SER A 176 13.77 15.03 -4.65
N LEU A 177 12.99 15.74 -3.83
CA LEU A 177 13.26 17.15 -3.47
C LEU A 177 14.52 17.30 -2.61
N GLY A 178 14.73 16.38 -1.66
CA GLY A 178 15.79 16.50 -0.68
C GLY A 178 15.52 17.55 0.41
N PRO A 179 16.28 17.54 1.53
CA PRO A 179 16.01 18.36 2.71
C PRO A 179 15.96 19.86 2.42
N ALA A 180 16.85 20.38 1.57
CA ALA A 180 16.94 21.81 1.30
C ALA A 180 15.69 22.36 0.59
N ASN A 181 15.20 21.66 -0.45
CA ASN A 181 14.02 22.09 -1.18
C ASN A 181 12.74 21.80 -0.38
N THR A 182 12.70 20.71 0.39
CA THR A 182 11.60 20.44 1.33
C THR A 182 11.50 21.51 2.43
N HIS A 183 12.63 22.02 2.93
CA HIS A 183 12.66 23.14 3.88
C HIS A 183 12.12 24.43 3.25
N HIS A 184 12.54 24.73 2.02
CA HIS A 184 12.07 25.88 1.26
C HIS A 184 10.55 25.83 1.04
N LEU A 185 10.03 24.68 0.59
CA LEU A 185 8.60 24.42 0.43
C LEU A 185 7.84 24.70 1.73
N ALA A 186 8.27 24.11 2.85
CA ALA A 186 7.60 24.30 4.14
C ALA A 186 7.63 25.76 4.63
N THR A 187 8.75 26.44 4.43
CA THR A 187 8.92 27.86 4.79
C THR A 187 7.96 28.73 3.99
N GLU A 188 7.83 28.49 2.69
CA GLU A 188 6.95 29.27 1.82
C GLU A 188 5.47 29.02 2.14
N VAL A 189 5.08 27.75 2.33
CA VAL A 189 3.71 27.39 2.75
C VAL A 189 3.35 28.07 4.07
N LEU A 190 4.23 27.98 5.08
CA LEU A 190 3.99 28.64 6.37
C LEU A 190 3.89 30.17 6.25
N ARG A 191 4.74 30.79 5.41
CA ARG A 191 4.72 32.23 5.18
C ARG A 191 3.39 32.68 4.59
N ARG A 192 2.92 32.00 3.53
CA ARG A 192 1.66 32.28 2.83
C ARG A 192 0.43 32.04 3.73
N LEU A 193 0.41 30.95 4.49
CA LEU A 193 -0.64 30.68 5.48
C LEU A 193 -0.72 31.76 6.57
N ARG A 194 0.43 32.23 7.08
CA ARG A 194 0.47 33.27 8.13
C ARG A 194 -0.06 34.63 7.68
N ILE A 195 0.02 34.94 6.38
CA ILE A 195 -0.56 36.18 5.82
C ILE A 195 -2.04 36.01 5.42
N GLY A 196 -2.63 34.85 5.70
CA GLY A 196 -4.05 34.56 5.47
C GLY A 196 -4.39 34.27 4.01
N GLU A 197 -3.43 33.77 3.22
CA GLU A 197 -3.72 33.37 1.85
C GLU A 197 -4.67 32.16 1.83
N PRO A 198 -5.82 32.23 1.14
CA PRO A 198 -6.80 31.16 1.12
C PRO A 198 -6.23 29.94 0.40
N VAL A 199 -6.50 28.75 0.92
CA VAL A 199 -6.05 27.47 0.33
C VAL A 199 -7.14 26.92 -0.57
N GLN A 200 -6.79 26.15 -1.60
CA GLN A 200 -7.80 25.65 -2.55
C GLN A 200 -8.88 24.77 -1.88
N ARG A 201 -8.58 24.15 -0.74
CA ARG A 201 -9.50 23.36 0.07
C ARG A 201 -10.61 24.16 0.78
N ASP A 202 -10.71 25.46 0.56
CA ASP A 202 -11.87 26.27 0.98
C ASP A 202 -13.15 26.00 0.14
N LYS A 203 -13.15 24.97 -0.72
CA LYS A 203 -14.33 24.46 -1.45
C LYS A 203 -14.90 23.21 -0.76
N GLU A 204 -16.22 23.06 -0.77
CA GLU A 204 -16.94 22.05 0.02
C GLU A 204 -16.43 20.61 -0.19
N PRO A 205 -16.38 19.80 0.88
CA PRO A 205 -15.93 18.43 0.78
C PRO A 205 -16.92 17.53 -0.03
N THR A 206 -16.51 16.94 -1.16
CA THR A 206 -17.20 16.00 -2.06
C THR A 206 -17.20 14.52 -1.64
N GLY A 207 -16.57 14.14 -0.52
CA GLY A 207 -16.66 12.80 0.09
C GLY A 207 -15.61 11.76 -0.35
N TRP A 208 -14.71 12.08 -1.29
CA TRP A 208 -13.54 11.27 -1.69
C TRP A 208 -12.24 11.70 -0.98
N GLU A 209 -12.33 12.22 0.26
CA GLU A 209 -11.42 13.28 0.73
C GLU A 209 -10.62 12.96 2.00
N ILE A 210 -10.55 11.68 2.35
CA ILE A 210 -9.77 11.24 3.49
C ILE A 210 -8.40 10.85 2.95
N PRO A 211 -7.29 11.47 3.41
CA PRO A 211 -5.96 11.11 2.93
C PRO A 211 -5.67 9.63 3.14
N ASP A 212 -5.26 8.93 2.09
CA ASP A 212 -4.86 7.51 2.12
C ASP A 212 -3.39 7.29 2.47
N THR A 213 -2.64 8.40 2.53
CA THR A 213 -1.24 8.43 2.90
C THR A 213 -0.93 9.72 3.65
N GLY A 214 0.19 9.73 4.36
CA GLY A 214 0.69 10.95 4.96
C GLY A 214 2.17 10.91 5.24
N ILE A 215 2.81 12.07 5.07
CA ILE A 215 4.26 12.27 5.20
C ILE A 215 4.49 13.31 6.27
N HIS A 216 5.46 13.03 7.13
CA HIS A 216 5.95 14.00 8.09
C HIS A 216 7.47 14.12 8.05
N VAL A 217 7.93 15.36 7.96
CA VAL A 217 9.35 15.74 7.99
C VAL A 217 9.60 16.60 9.22
N ASP A 218 10.58 16.23 10.04
CA ASP A 218 10.98 16.97 11.23
C ASP A 218 12.44 17.38 11.16
N PHE A 219 12.68 18.66 10.89
CA PHE A 219 14.00 19.25 10.80
C PHE A 219 14.72 19.34 12.16
N ARG A 220 14.01 19.26 13.29
CA ARG A 220 14.66 19.25 14.62
C ARG A 220 15.33 17.92 14.92
N SER A 221 14.73 16.83 14.47
CA SER A 221 15.21 15.47 14.72
C SER A 221 15.89 14.85 13.50
N SER A 222 15.96 15.57 12.38
CA SER A 222 16.41 15.05 11.08
C SER A 222 15.74 13.72 10.75
N SER A 223 14.41 13.68 10.87
CA SER A 223 13.61 12.50 10.57
C SER A 223 12.54 12.74 9.53
N LEU A 224 12.31 11.72 8.70
CA LEU A 224 11.23 11.66 7.73
C LEU A 224 10.52 10.33 7.92
N ARG A 225 9.21 10.38 8.11
CA ARG A 225 8.38 9.19 8.25
C ARG A 225 7.08 9.35 7.50
N TRP A 226 6.51 8.25 7.07
CA TRP A 226 5.23 8.24 6.37
C TRP A 226 4.39 7.04 6.77
N TRP A 227 3.09 7.17 6.59
CA TRP A 227 2.15 6.06 6.64
C TRP A 227 1.40 6.00 5.31
N SER A 228 0.87 4.82 5.00
CA SER A 228 0.12 4.56 3.77
C SER A 228 -0.90 3.45 4.00
N LEU A 229 -1.98 3.46 3.23
CA LEU A 229 -2.94 2.35 3.11
C LEU A 229 -2.72 1.50 1.85
N CYS A 230 -1.93 2.01 0.90
CA CYS A 230 -1.55 1.33 -0.34
C CYS A 230 -0.04 1.12 -0.42
N ASP A 231 0.39 0.29 -1.35
CA ASP A 231 1.80 0.01 -1.56
C ASP A 231 2.52 1.28 -2.02
N THR A 232 3.53 1.72 -1.25
CA THR A 232 4.37 2.87 -1.63
C THR A 232 5.78 2.37 -1.88
N ASP A 233 6.12 2.09 -3.13
CA ASP A 233 7.37 1.41 -3.45
C ASP A 233 8.21 2.16 -4.49
N LEU A 234 7.64 3.08 -5.25
CA LEU A 234 8.36 3.88 -6.24
C LEU A 234 9.25 4.94 -5.58
N GLY A 235 10.36 5.27 -6.25
CA GLY A 235 11.15 6.46 -5.92
C GLY A 235 12.00 6.42 -4.66
N LEU A 236 11.85 5.38 -3.85
CA LEU A 236 12.33 5.43 -2.49
C LEU A 236 13.86 5.29 -2.35
N GLU A 237 14.55 4.83 -3.39
CA GLU A 237 16.01 4.75 -3.41
C GLU A 237 16.65 6.16 -3.44
N ALA A 238 15.88 7.21 -3.78
CA ALA A 238 16.33 8.61 -3.74
C ALA A 238 16.72 9.05 -2.33
N PHE A 239 16.11 8.47 -1.29
CA PHE A 239 16.48 8.76 0.11
C PHE A 239 17.96 8.49 0.40
N ALA A 240 18.54 7.44 -0.18
CA ALA A 240 19.94 7.09 0.05
C ALA A 240 20.92 8.16 -0.47
N GLY A 241 20.53 8.91 -1.50
CA GLY A 241 21.36 9.98 -2.08
C GLY A 241 21.01 11.38 -1.59
N GLN A 242 19.72 11.68 -1.46
CA GLN A 242 19.23 13.04 -1.19
C GLN A 242 19.08 13.34 0.31
N TRP A 243 18.93 12.32 1.15
CA TRP A 243 18.68 12.48 2.60
C TRP A 243 19.78 11.82 3.44
N PRO A 244 21.08 12.11 3.21
CA PRO A 244 22.15 11.55 4.01
C PRO A 244 22.00 11.98 5.47
N ASP A 245 22.28 11.05 6.40
CA ASP A 245 22.22 11.27 7.85
C ASP A 245 20.80 11.51 8.43
N TRP A 246 19.75 11.43 7.62
CA TRP A 246 18.36 11.47 8.10
C TRP A 246 17.84 10.08 8.48
N SER A 247 17.00 10.03 9.51
CA SER A 247 16.22 8.83 9.84
C SER A 247 14.99 8.75 8.96
N VAL A 248 14.99 7.84 7.99
CA VAL A 248 13.89 7.64 7.03
C VAL A 248 13.21 6.29 7.26
N GLU A 249 11.95 6.28 7.72
CA GLU A 249 11.24 5.03 8.03
C GLU A 249 9.74 5.07 7.67
N PRO A 250 9.19 4.01 7.04
CA PRO A 250 7.74 3.83 6.96
C PRO A 250 7.18 3.51 8.35
N LEU A 251 5.91 3.84 8.57
CA LEU A 251 5.15 3.53 9.78
C LEU A 251 3.97 2.59 9.53
N GLY A 252 3.91 1.95 8.36
CA GLY A 252 2.78 1.12 7.96
C GLY A 252 1.51 1.96 7.82
N ASP A 253 0.40 1.48 8.38
CA ASP A 253 -0.90 2.16 8.33
C ASP A 253 -1.17 3.05 9.57
N TRP A 254 -0.12 3.45 10.30
CA TRP A 254 -0.24 4.19 11.57
C TRP A 254 -0.51 5.69 11.37
N TYR A 255 -1.66 6.02 10.79
CA TYR A 255 -2.08 7.40 10.58
C TYR A 255 -2.29 8.17 11.91
N GLU A 256 -2.67 7.47 12.99
CA GLU A 256 -2.90 8.07 14.31
C GLU A 256 -1.65 8.77 14.87
N TRP A 257 -0.45 8.32 14.48
CA TRP A 257 0.79 8.99 14.81
C TRP A 257 0.84 10.42 14.26
N GLN A 258 0.40 10.61 13.01
CA GLN A 258 0.37 11.94 12.39
C GLN A 258 -0.78 12.78 12.98
N GLU A 259 -1.92 12.17 13.33
CA GLU A 259 -3.01 12.85 14.06
C GLU A 259 -2.50 13.51 15.36
N CYS A 260 -1.66 12.81 16.12
CA CYS A 260 -1.03 13.36 17.32
C CYS A 260 -0.12 14.56 17.03
N ILE A 261 0.56 14.57 15.88
CA ILE A 261 1.45 15.67 15.48
C ILE A 261 0.65 16.91 15.08
N ILE A 262 -0.42 16.73 14.30
CA ILE A 262 -1.22 17.83 13.74
C ILE A 262 -2.35 18.30 14.67
N GLY A 263 -2.68 17.52 15.71
CA GLY A 263 -3.69 17.86 16.70
C GLY A 263 -5.14 17.75 16.20
N ARG A 264 -5.40 16.96 15.15
CA ARG A 264 -6.75 16.72 14.61
C ARG A 264 -6.88 15.28 14.07
N PRO A 265 -8.08 14.68 14.15
CA PRO A 265 -8.33 13.39 13.53
C PRO A 265 -8.25 13.49 12.00
N ILE A 266 -7.69 12.45 11.38
CA ILE A 266 -7.64 12.22 9.95
C ILE A 266 -8.74 11.22 9.58
N ARG A 267 -8.87 10.12 10.35
CA ARG A 267 -9.80 9.02 10.08
C ARG A 267 -10.64 8.69 11.30
N THR A 268 -11.73 7.95 11.08
CA THR A 268 -12.54 7.43 12.18
C THR A 268 -12.76 5.93 12.03
N TRP A 269 -12.49 5.17 13.10
CA TRP A 269 -12.62 3.72 13.11
C TRP A 269 -13.98 3.21 12.61
N HIS A 270 -15.07 3.87 13.00
CA HIS A 270 -16.42 3.48 12.59
C HIS A 270 -16.68 3.69 11.09
N HIS A 271 -16.02 4.66 10.45
CA HIS A 271 -16.06 4.79 9.00
C HIS A 271 -15.30 3.65 8.34
N GLU A 272 -14.06 3.41 8.77
CA GLU A 272 -13.17 2.39 8.21
C GLU A 272 -13.75 0.98 8.32
N LEU A 273 -14.29 0.63 9.49
CA LEU A 273 -14.88 -0.69 9.72
C LEU A 273 -16.14 -0.90 8.86
N ARG A 274 -16.96 0.14 8.65
CA ARG A 274 -18.14 0.06 7.77
C ARG A 274 -17.73 -0.03 6.30
N ALA A 275 -16.73 0.72 5.87
CA ALA A 275 -16.20 0.63 4.51
C ALA A 275 -15.68 -0.78 4.23
N PHE A 276 -14.85 -1.31 5.13
CA PHE A 276 -14.32 -2.67 5.03
C PHE A 276 -15.42 -3.73 5.02
N ARG A 277 -16.44 -3.62 5.88
CA ARG A 277 -17.61 -4.51 5.87
C ARG A 277 -18.31 -4.52 4.50
N ARG A 278 -18.51 -3.36 3.88
CA ARG A 278 -19.12 -3.27 2.54
C ARG A 278 -18.28 -4.00 1.49
N HIS A 279 -16.95 -3.82 1.50
CA HIS A 279 -16.06 -4.50 0.57
C HIS A 279 -16.09 -6.02 0.75
N VAL A 280 -16.13 -6.52 2.00
CA VAL A 280 -16.27 -7.96 2.29
C VAL A 280 -17.62 -8.49 1.78
N GLU A 281 -18.72 -7.80 2.06
CA GLU A 281 -20.06 -8.20 1.61
C GLU A 281 -20.19 -8.20 0.09
N GLU A 282 -19.63 -7.19 -0.58
CA GLU A 282 -19.57 -7.11 -2.03
C GLU A 282 -18.74 -8.24 -2.64
N ALA A 283 -17.55 -8.51 -2.10
CA ALA A 283 -16.70 -9.59 -2.56
C ALA A 283 -17.36 -10.97 -2.40
N TYR A 284 -18.10 -11.21 -1.31
CA TYR A 284 -18.90 -12.44 -1.17
C TYR A 284 -20.07 -12.51 -2.16
N ARG A 285 -20.71 -11.38 -2.46
CA ARG A 285 -21.82 -11.31 -3.43
C ARG A 285 -21.35 -11.58 -4.86
N GLU A 286 -20.18 -11.05 -5.22
CA GLU A 286 -19.51 -11.35 -6.48
C GLU A 286 -19.11 -12.84 -6.56
N GLY A 287 -18.73 -13.43 -5.43
CA GLY A 287 -18.31 -14.82 -5.35
C GLY A 287 -16.95 -15.02 -6.00
N ARG A 288 -16.87 -15.92 -6.99
CA ARG A 288 -15.60 -16.21 -7.65
C ARG A 288 -15.09 -14.98 -8.39
N ARG A 289 -13.86 -14.54 -8.10
CA ARG A 289 -13.28 -13.34 -8.70
C ARG A 289 -13.28 -13.44 -10.23
N ALA A 290 -13.84 -12.46 -10.92
CA ALA A 290 -13.85 -12.42 -12.37
C ALA A 290 -12.49 -11.96 -12.93
N ASN A 291 -12.13 -12.40 -14.13
CA ASN A 291 -11.00 -11.83 -14.87
C ASN A 291 -11.38 -10.42 -15.35
N PRO A 292 -10.67 -9.34 -14.96
CA PRO A 292 -10.99 -7.96 -15.37
C PRO A 292 -11.02 -7.77 -16.89
N MET A 293 -10.20 -8.51 -17.65
CA MET A 293 -10.19 -8.46 -19.11
C MET A 293 -11.55 -8.83 -19.71
N LEU A 294 -12.30 -9.76 -19.10
CA LEU A 294 -13.61 -10.16 -19.60
C LEU A 294 -14.61 -9.00 -19.55
N SER A 295 -14.66 -8.28 -18.42
CA SER A 295 -15.51 -7.10 -18.27
C SER A 295 -15.13 -5.97 -19.22
N LEU A 296 -13.83 -5.74 -19.42
CA LEU A 296 -13.32 -4.75 -20.38
C LEU A 296 -13.71 -5.13 -21.81
N MET A 297 -13.51 -6.40 -22.20
CA MET A 297 -13.89 -6.90 -23.53
C MET A 297 -15.39 -6.71 -23.78
N SER A 298 -16.24 -7.06 -22.81
CA SER A 298 -17.69 -6.86 -22.92
C SER A 298 -18.03 -5.39 -23.21
N ARG A 299 -17.47 -4.44 -22.44
CA ARG A 299 -17.73 -3.01 -22.66
C ARG A 299 -17.20 -2.52 -24.01
N MET A 300 -16.01 -2.94 -24.42
CA MET A 300 -15.45 -2.55 -25.72
C MET A 300 -16.30 -3.07 -26.89
N VAL A 301 -16.76 -4.32 -26.81
CA VAL A 301 -17.66 -4.91 -27.81
C VAL A 301 -19.01 -4.18 -27.85
N GLU A 302 -19.57 -3.79 -26.69
CA GLU A 302 -20.77 -2.96 -26.60
C GLU A 302 -20.61 -1.61 -27.31
N HIS A 303 -19.39 -1.06 -27.32
CA HIS A 303 -19.03 0.16 -28.04
C HIS A 303 -18.63 -0.06 -29.52
N GLY A 304 -18.81 -1.27 -30.05
CA GLY A 304 -18.53 -1.60 -31.46
C GLY A 304 -17.06 -1.86 -31.77
N GLU A 305 -16.21 -1.97 -30.75
CA GLU A 305 -14.79 -2.29 -30.92
C GLU A 305 -14.57 -3.78 -31.12
N ARG A 306 -13.59 -4.13 -31.96
CA ARG A 306 -13.15 -5.51 -32.14
C ARG A 306 -11.95 -5.80 -31.24
N VAL A 307 -12.18 -6.55 -30.17
CA VAL A 307 -11.12 -6.93 -29.21
C VAL A 307 -10.72 -8.39 -29.39
N VAL A 308 -9.42 -8.65 -29.51
CA VAL A 308 -8.83 -9.99 -29.44
C VAL A 308 -7.81 -9.98 -28.29
N PRO A 309 -8.12 -10.58 -27.13
CA PRO A 309 -7.19 -10.60 -26.01
C PRO A 309 -5.96 -11.44 -26.35
N THR A 310 -4.79 -11.02 -25.87
CA THR A 310 -3.62 -11.88 -25.90
C THR A 310 -3.83 -13.06 -24.94
N PRO A 311 -3.27 -14.25 -25.21
CA PRO A 311 -3.42 -15.40 -24.31
C PRO A 311 -2.97 -15.11 -22.87
N VAL A 312 -1.93 -14.28 -22.71
CA VAL A 312 -1.41 -13.85 -21.41
C VAL A 312 -2.46 -13.10 -20.59
N ALA A 313 -3.33 -12.30 -21.22
CA ALA A 313 -4.41 -11.59 -20.52
C ALA A 313 -5.46 -12.53 -19.92
N MET A 314 -5.46 -13.80 -20.30
CA MET A 314 -6.38 -14.81 -19.79
C MET A 314 -5.78 -15.65 -18.65
N ILE A 315 -4.49 -15.48 -18.34
CA ILE A 315 -3.81 -16.19 -17.25
C ILE A 315 -4.35 -15.68 -15.91
N THR A 316 -5.31 -16.39 -15.34
CA THR A 316 -5.78 -16.14 -13.98
C THR A 316 -6.35 -17.40 -13.35
N VAL A 317 -6.05 -17.59 -12.07
CA VAL A 317 -6.67 -18.60 -11.22
C VAL A 317 -7.45 -17.85 -10.13
N PRO A 318 -8.76 -17.69 -10.32
CA PRO A 318 -9.55 -16.77 -9.49
C PRO A 318 -9.74 -17.27 -8.06
N ALA A 319 -9.75 -16.33 -7.12
CA ALA A 319 -10.18 -16.55 -5.74
C ALA A 319 -11.61 -17.07 -5.70
N ARG A 320 -11.87 -18.02 -4.82
CA ARG A 320 -13.21 -18.62 -4.65
C ARG A 320 -14.09 -17.71 -3.80
N ARG A 321 -13.50 -17.02 -2.81
CA ARG A 321 -14.13 -16.15 -1.82
C ARG A 321 -15.28 -16.83 -1.10
N GLN A 322 -15.01 -18.04 -0.60
CA GLN A 322 -16.01 -18.93 -0.01
C GLN A 322 -15.47 -19.62 1.23
N GLY A 323 -16.36 -19.86 2.19
CA GLY A 323 -16.08 -20.71 3.35
C GLY A 323 -15.65 -19.99 4.63
N THR A 324 -15.44 -18.67 4.59
CA THR A 324 -14.97 -17.87 5.73
C THR A 324 -15.96 -16.82 6.24
N ALA A 325 -17.16 -16.73 5.64
CA ALA A 325 -18.13 -15.67 5.91
C ALA A 325 -18.48 -15.55 7.41
N GLN A 326 -18.75 -16.68 8.05
CA GLN A 326 -19.09 -16.69 9.48
C GLN A 326 -17.96 -16.20 10.37
N ASP A 327 -16.70 -16.50 10.04
CA ASP A 327 -15.56 -16.10 10.85
C ASP A 327 -15.26 -14.60 10.68
N LEU A 328 -15.38 -14.07 9.46
CA LEU A 328 -15.28 -12.63 9.21
C LEU A 328 -16.45 -11.85 9.83
N ASP A 329 -17.69 -12.34 9.75
CA ASP A 329 -18.82 -11.69 10.40
C ASP A 329 -18.62 -11.58 11.90
N ARG A 330 -18.14 -12.66 12.56
CA ARG A 330 -17.79 -12.63 13.98
C ARG A 330 -16.67 -11.65 14.28
N LEU A 331 -15.63 -11.57 13.45
CA LEU A 331 -14.55 -10.59 13.60
C LEU A 331 -15.12 -9.16 13.55
N LEU A 332 -15.87 -8.83 12.50
CA LEU A 332 -16.40 -7.48 12.30
C LEU A 332 -17.35 -7.05 13.42
N SER A 333 -18.27 -7.93 13.84
CA SER A 333 -19.16 -7.65 14.98
C SER A 333 -18.41 -7.49 16.31
N ARG A 334 -17.30 -8.21 16.51
CA ARG A 334 -16.44 -8.00 17.68
C ARG A 334 -15.77 -6.63 17.65
N LEU A 335 -15.24 -6.24 16.48
CA LEU A 335 -14.54 -4.95 16.30
C LEU A 335 -15.44 -3.72 16.47
N GLU A 336 -16.75 -3.87 16.21
CA GLU A 336 -17.74 -2.84 16.54
C GLU A 336 -17.84 -2.56 18.05
N ILE A 337 -17.54 -3.56 18.88
CA ILE A 337 -17.61 -3.47 20.35
C ILE A 337 -16.25 -3.13 20.97
N THR A 338 -15.18 -3.77 20.49
CA THR A 338 -13.85 -3.67 21.10
C THR A 338 -13.07 -2.42 20.68
N GLY A 339 -13.48 -1.76 19.60
CA GLY A 339 -12.81 -0.56 19.10
C GLY A 339 -11.62 -0.84 18.17
N PRO A 340 -10.78 0.18 17.94
CA PRO A 340 -9.71 0.14 16.94
C PRO A 340 -8.68 -0.97 17.17
N LEU A 341 -8.24 -1.59 16.09
CA LEU A 341 -7.05 -2.43 16.08
C LEU A 341 -5.79 -1.55 16.16
N PRO A 342 -4.69 -2.04 16.77
CA PRO A 342 -3.40 -1.39 16.63
C PRO A 342 -2.94 -1.43 15.16
N PRO A 343 -1.93 -0.63 14.77
CA PRO A 343 -1.39 -0.63 13.41
C PRO A 343 -1.04 -2.03 12.90
N ALA A 344 -1.10 -2.21 11.58
CA ALA A 344 -0.78 -3.47 10.94
C ALA A 344 0.64 -3.91 11.31
N ARG A 345 0.84 -5.20 11.57
CA ARG A 345 2.18 -5.78 11.46
C ARG A 345 2.64 -5.62 10.01
N TYR A 346 3.79 -4.98 9.81
CA TYR A 346 4.30 -4.74 8.47
C TYR A 346 5.78 -5.08 8.32
N VAL A 347 6.23 -5.22 7.08
CA VAL A 347 7.63 -5.35 6.70
C VAL A 347 8.01 -4.22 5.74
N ASN A 348 9.20 -3.66 5.96
CA ASN A 348 9.79 -2.66 5.06
C ASN A 348 10.74 -3.33 4.04
N ARG A 349 11.23 -2.55 3.08
CA ARG A 349 12.16 -2.94 2.01
C ARG A 349 13.48 -3.53 2.51
N ASN A 350 13.84 -3.28 3.77
CA ASN A 350 15.03 -3.81 4.41
C ASN A 350 14.77 -5.17 5.07
N GLY A 351 13.56 -5.72 4.94
CA GLY A 351 13.16 -7.00 5.53
C GLY A 351 12.91 -6.92 7.04
N VAL A 352 12.80 -5.72 7.62
CA VAL A 352 12.54 -5.54 9.05
C VAL A 352 11.05 -5.63 9.30
N VAL A 353 10.62 -6.70 9.96
CA VAL A 353 9.23 -6.86 10.42
C VAL A 353 9.02 -6.02 11.68
N ARG A 354 8.11 -5.04 11.60
CA ARG A 354 7.69 -4.19 12.70
C ARG A 354 6.38 -4.73 13.27
N GLN A 355 6.35 -4.87 14.59
CA GLN A 355 5.15 -5.24 15.32
C GLN A 355 4.36 -3.99 15.68
N PRO A 356 3.04 -4.09 15.85
CA PRO A 356 2.27 -3.01 16.44
C PRO A 356 2.81 -2.72 17.85
N LEU A 357 3.31 -1.51 18.08
CA LEU A 357 3.49 -1.03 19.45
C LEU A 357 2.15 -0.43 19.91
N PRO A 358 1.65 -0.79 21.10
CA PRO A 358 0.37 -0.32 21.62
C PRO A 358 0.34 1.17 21.93
#